data_AF-A0A4Y2P3E8-F1
#
_entry.id   AF-A0A4Y2P3E8-F1
#
_cell.length_a   1.000
_cell.length_b   1.000
_cell.length_c   1.000
_cell.angle_alpha   90.00
_cell.angle_beta   90.00
_cell.angle_gamma   90.00
#
_symmetry.space_group_name_H-M   'P 1'
#
loop_
_entity.id
_entity.type
_entity.pdbx_description
1 polymer ?
#
loop_
_entity_poly.entity_id
_entity_poly.type
_entity_poly.pdbx_seq_one_letter_code
_entity_poly.pdbx_strand_id
1 'polypeptide(L)'
;MDEYDASDRDILKNLDLAIIREIYDGENAHEAFENELERALETKNTYIVIEPTKLGEETARWISVGNGLHKTAVLTGFGSILSSLVWPDKIYISFPLSGISFFCTGLYAVSWQSDPCCKYQVETDPRNIEKMPLAALTSSSSPVVLVRKDDTRRIVLHTAITLLAVAFCAFRIYKSFKTA
;
A
#
# COMPACT_ATOMS: atom_id res chain seq x y z
N MET A 1 9.79 5.68 -37.16
CA MET A 1 9.95 4.81 -35.97
C MET A 1 11.44 4.73 -35.79
N ASP A 2 11.95 5.67 -35.01
CA ASP A 2 13.32 6.14 -35.17
C ASP A 2 14.23 5.34 -34.25
N GLU A 3 15.47 5.12 -34.66
CA GLU A 3 16.48 4.32 -33.93
C GLU A 3 16.68 4.79 -32.47
N TYR A 4 16.37 6.07 -32.21
CA TYR A 4 16.39 6.72 -30.90
C TYR A 4 15.30 6.19 -29.93
N ASP A 5 14.08 5.95 -30.42
CA ASP A 5 12.97 5.43 -29.60
C ASP A 5 13.22 3.98 -29.17
N ALA A 6 13.88 3.20 -30.02
CA ALA A 6 14.24 1.81 -29.71
C ALA A 6 15.26 1.74 -28.57
N SER A 7 16.30 2.60 -28.63
CA SER A 7 17.33 2.70 -27.59
C SER A 7 16.74 3.09 -26.23
N ASP A 8 15.86 4.10 -26.19
CA ASP A 8 15.22 4.52 -24.94
C ASP A 8 14.35 3.41 -24.34
N ARG A 9 13.58 2.69 -25.16
CA ARG A 9 12.78 1.55 -24.67
C ARG A 9 13.63 0.43 -24.10
N ASP A 10 14.78 0.14 -24.69
CA ASP A 10 15.71 -0.86 -24.17
C ASP A 10 16.33 -0.41 -22.84
N ILE A 11 16.67 0.87 -22.69
CA ILE A 11 17.15 1.43 -21.42
C ILE A 11 16.07 1.33 -20.33
N LEU A 12 14.83 1.72 -20.63
CA LEU A 12 13.70 1.64 -19.69
C LEU A 12 13.43 0.20 -19.26
N LYS A 13 13.50 -0.74 -20.20
CA LYS A 13 13.34 -2.17 -19.92
C LYS A 13 14.47 -2.73 -19.06
N ASN A 14 15.72 -2.31 -19.31
CA ASN A 14 16.87 -2.68 -18.49
C ASN A 14 16.78 -2.11 -17.07
N LEU A 15 16.11 -0.96 -16.89
CA LEU A 15 15.85 -0.33 -15.60
C LEU A 15 14.55 -0.79 -14.94
N ASP A 16 13.80 -1.69 -15.57
CA ASP A 16 12.50 -2.19 -15.13
C ASP A 16 11.53 -1.05 -14.77
N LEU A 17 11.54 -0.01 -15.62
CA LEU A 17 10.83 1.26 -15.46
C LEU A 17 9.70 1.37 -16.48
N ALA A 18 8.49 1.62 -16.00
CA ALA A 18 7.33 1.97 -16.82
C ALA A 18 6.99 3.45 -16.65
N ILE A 19 6.63 4.14 -17.73
CA ILE A 19 6.22 5.54 -17.72
C ILE A 19 4.85 5.63 -18.40
N ILE A 20 3.83 6.03 -17.64
CA ILE A 20 2.49 6.31 -18.16
C ILE A 20 2.47 7.79 -18.51
N ARG A 21 2.39 8.07 -19.81
CA ARG A 21 2.49 9.44 -20.34
C ARG A 21 1.13 10.09 -20.46
N GLU A 22 1.08 11.38 -20.21
CA GLU A 22 -0.15 12.16 -20.40
C GLU A 22 -0.34 12.52 -21.88
N ILE A 23 -1.19 11.77 -22.58
CA ILE A 23 -1.54 12.01 -23.99
C ILE A 23 -3.00 12.50 -24.08
N TYR A 24 -3.20 13.78 -24.37
CA TYR A 24 -4.52 14.43 -24.41
C TYR A 24 -5.33 14.18 -25.71
N ASP A 25 -5.23 13.01 -26.33
CA ASP A 25 -5.98 12.69 -27.55
C ASP A 25 -7.19 11.79 -27.26
N GLY A 26 -8.36 12.40 -27.10
CA GLY A 26 -9.67 11.72 -27.14
C GLY A 26 -10.45 11.69 -25.81
N GLU A 27 -11.77 11.48 -25.93
CA GLU A 27 -12.72 11.40 -24.80
C GLU A 27 -12.42 10.23 -23.84
N ASN A 28 -11.72 9.20 -24.31
CA ASN A 28 -11.34 8.00 -23.54
C ASN A 28 -9.85 7.97 -23.11
N ALA A 29 -9.14 9.11 -23.14
CA ALA A 29 -7.72 9.15 -22.75
C ALA A 29 -7.48 8.63 -21.31
N HIS A 30 -8.43 8.85 -20.40
CA HIS A 30 -8.33 8.39 -19.01
C HIS A 30 -8.30 6.85 -18.89
N GLU A 31 -9.18 6.15 -19.63
CA GLU A 31 -9.24 4.68 -19.64
C GLU A 31 -7.97 4.10 -20.27
N ALA A 32 -7.37 4.78 -21.26
CA ALA A 32 -6.08 4.37 -21.82
C ALA A 32 -4.94 4.42 -20.78
N PHE A 33 -4.91 5.46 -19.94
CA PHE A 33 -3.92 5.58 -18.86
C PHE A 33 -4.11 4.51 -17.78
N GLU A 34 -5.36 4.21 -17.42
CA GLU A 34 -5.70 3.14 -16.47
C GLU A 34 -5.25 1.76 -16.99
N ASN A 35 -5.53 1.45 -18.25
CA ASN A 35 -5.08 0.20 -18.88
C ASN A 35 -3.55 0.09 -18.95
N GLU A 36 -2.85 1.20 -19.21
CA GLU A 36 -1.38 1.20 -19.22
C GLU A 36 -0.81 0.98 -17.81
N LEU A 37 -1.43 1.58 -16.80
CA LEU A 37 -1.07 1.36 -15.40
C LEU A 37 -1.32 -0.09 -14.97
N GLU A 38 -2.48 -0.66 -15.29
CA GLU A 38 -2.81 -2.05 -14.99
C GLU A 38 -1.78 -2.98 -15.63
N ARG A 39 -1.46 -2.77 -16.92
CA ARG A 39 -0.41 -3.54 -17.61
C ARG A 39 0.95 -3.41 -16.91
N ALA A 40 1.33 -2.22 -16.47
CA ALA A 40 2.60 -2.00 -15.76
C ALA A 40 2.65 -2.71 -14.39
N LEU A 41 1.51 -2.79 -13.69
CA LEU A 41 1.37 -3.54 -12.45
C LEU A 41 1.45 -5.05 -12.69
N GLU A 42 0.85 -5.55 -13.79
CA GLU A 42 0.90 -6.96 -14.19
C GLU A 42 2.30 -7.43 -14.62
N THR A 43 3.05 -6.57 -15.31
CA THR A 43 4.46 -6.82 -15.67
C THR A 43 5.40 -6.69 -14.49
N LYS A 44 4.89 -6.20 -13.34
CA LYS A 44 5.58 -6.14 -12.05
C LYS A 44 6.85 -5.28 -12.08
N ASN A 45 6.84 -4.22 -12.88
CA ASN A 45 7.92 -3.26 -13.00
C ASN A 45 8.34 -2.74 -11.64
N THR A 46 9.65 -2.61 -11.41
CA THR A 46 10.22 -2.10 -10.16
C THR A 46 9.84 -0.64 -9.94
N TYR A 47 9.78 0.14 -11.02
CA TYR A 47 9.44 1.56 -11.00
C TYR A 47 8.31 1.85 -11.99
N ILE A 48 7.31 2.59 -11.54
CA ILE A 48 6.21 3.07 -12.39
C ILE A 48 6.08 4.58 -12.16
N VAL A 49 6.24 5.36 -13.23
CA VAL A 49 6.08 6.82 -13.22
C VAL A 49 4.74 7.15 -13.85
N ILE A 50 3.88 7.82 -13.10
CA ILE A 50 2.55 8.23 -13.55
C ILE A 50 2.60 9.74 -13.77
N GLU A 51 2.59 10.17 -15.03
CA GLU A 51 2.55 11.59 -15.39
C GLU A 51 1.15 12.22 -15.22
N PRO A 52 0.03 11.56 -15.62
CA PRO A 52 -1.30 12.11 -15.43
C PRO A 52 -1.62 12.31 -13.94
N THR A 53 -1.73 13.57 -13.52
CA THR A 53 -1.81 13.92 -12.09
C THR A 53 -3.02 13.30 -11.42
N LYS A 54 -4.19 13.32 -12.08
CA LYS A 54 -5.43 12.75 -11.54
C LYS A 54 -5.29 11.25 -11.23
N LEU A 55 -4.77 10.46 -12.19
CA LEU A 55 -4.59 9.02 -12.02
C LEU A 55 -3.55 8.70 -10.94
N GLY A 56 -2.45 9.45 -10.94
CA GLY A 56 -1.38 9.31 -9.96
C GLY A 56 -1.87 9.57 -8.53
N GLU A 57 -2.62 10.66 -8.32
CA GLU A 57 -3.19 11.00 -7.01
C GLU A 57 -4.23 9.97 -6.53
N GLU A 58 -5.09 9.49 -7.44
CA GLU A 58 -6.07 8.45 -7.13
C GLU A 58 -5.40 7.15 -6.70
N THR A 59 -4.35 6.74 -7.41
CA THR A 59 -3.56 5.55 -7.10
C THR A 59 -2.79 5.73 -5.78
N ALA A 60 -2.18 6.90 -5.57
CA ALA A 60 -1.50 7.24 -4.32
C ALA A 60 -2.44 7.21 -3.11
N ARG A 61 -3.68 7.72 -3.28
CA ARG A 61 -4.72 7.68 -2.25
C ARG A 61 -5.14 6.25 -1.96
N TRP A 62 -5.34 5.43 -2.98
CA TRP A 62 -5.68 4.01 -2.82
C TRP A 62 -4.60 3.29 -2.01
N ILE A 63 -3.32 3.43 -2.39
CA ILE A 63 -2.18 2.86 -1.65
C ILE A 63 -2.13 3.37 -0.21
N SER A 64 -2.48 4.64 0.01
CA SER A 64 -2.54 5.22 1.35
C SER A 64 -3.63 4.59 2.23
N VAL A 65 -4.77 4.22 1.66
CA VAL A 65 -5.84 3.48 2.36
C VAL A 65 -5.33 2.11 2.80
N GLY A 66 -4.70 1.35 1.91
CA GLY A 66 -4.08 0.05 2.25
C GLY A 66 -3.02 0.16 3.35
N ASN A 67 -2.18 1.19 3.28
CA ASN A 67 -1.20 1.50 4.32
C ASN A 67 -1.86 1.90 5.66
N GLY A 68 -3.00 2.57 5.60
CA GLY A 68 -3.82 2.91 6.75
C GLY A 68 -4.34 1.68 7.49
N LEU A 69 -4.76 0.64 6.77
CA LEU A 69 -5.20 -0.63 7.35
C LEU A 69 -4.09 -1.29 8.19
N HIS A 70 -2.87 -1.40 7.66
CA HIS A 70 -1.71 -1.92 8.38
C HIS A 70 -1.44 -1.15 9.68
N LYS A 71 -1.33 0.18 9.58
CA LYS A 71 -0.99 1.04 10.72
C LYS A 71 -2.07 0.99 11.80
N THR A 72 -3.34 1.01 11.38
CA THR A 72 -4.48 0.96 12.30
C THR A 72 -4.56 -0.38 13.00
N ALA A 73 -4.37 -1.49 12.27
CA ALA A 73 -4.35 -2.83 12.85
C ALA A 73 -3.25 -2.99 13.92
N VAL A 74 -2.04 -2.52 13.63
CA VAL A 74 -0.91 -2.54 14.57
C VAL A 74 -1.19 -1.67 15.80
N LEU A 75 -1.61 -0.42 15.61
CA LEU A 75 -1.82 0.54 16.70
C LEU A 75 -2.93 0.08 17.66
N THR A 76 -4.06 -0.36 17.10
CA THR A 76 -5.20 -0.83 17.90
C THR A 76 -4.95 -2.18 18.55
N GLY A 77 -4.24 -3.10 17.88
CA GLY A 77 -3.87 -4.39 18.45
C GLY A 77 -2.89 -4.23 19.62
N PHE A 78 -1.84 -3.43 19.45
CA PHE A 78 -0.90 -3.12 20.52
C PHE A 78 -1.56 -2.36 21.67
N GLY A 79 -2.42 -1.39 21.35
CA GLY A 79 -3.23 -0.67 22.33
C GLY A 79 -4.17 -1.59 23.13
N SER A 80 -4.73 -2.62 22.49
CA SER A 80 -5.55 -3.62 23.17
C SER A 80 -4.75 -4.45 24.18
N ILE A 81 -3.53 -4.86 23.82
CA ILE A 81 -2.62 -5.60 24.72
C ILE A 81 -2.23 -4.72 25.90
N LEU A 82 -1.78 -3.48 25.65
CA LEU A 82 -1.38 -2.55 26.71
C LEU A 82 -2.53 -2.21 27.65
N SER A 83 -3.71 -1.88 27.10
CA SER A 83 -4.89 -1.57 27.93
C SER A 83 -5.30 -2.75 28.81
N SER A 84 -5.15 -3.99 28.32
CA SER A 84 -5.42 -5.20 29.10
C SER A 84 -4.43 -5.42 30.24
N LEU A 85 -3.18 -4.94 30.09
CA LEU A 85 -2.14 -5.05 31.12
C LEU A 85 -2.28 -3.95 32.18
N VAL A 86 -2.55 -2.71 31.76
CA VAL A 86 -2.64 -1.54 32.65
C VAL A 86 -3.97 -1.48 33.38
N TRP A 87 -5.07 -1.81 32.72
CA TRP A 87 -6.41 -1.84 33.33
C TRP A 87 -7.09 -3.20 33.16
N PRO A 88 -6.64 -4.21 33.93
CA PRO A 88 -7.20 -5.56 33.92
C PRO A 88 -8.73 -5.58 34.04
N ASP A 89 -9.31 -4.68 34.85
CA ASP A 89 -10.73 -4.68 35.19
C ASP A 89 -11.61 -3.97 34.15
N LYS A 90 -11.01 -3.35 33.13
CA LYS A 90 -11.72 -2.56 32.11
C LYS A 90 -11.68 -3.23 30.74
N ILE A 91 -12.16 -4.47 30.68
CA ILE A 91 -12.18 -5.29 29.45
C ILE A 91 -12.93 -4.63 28.29
N TYR A 92 -13.93 -3.78 28.59
CA TYR A 92 -14.69 -3.00 27.62
C TYR A 92 -13.84 -2.02 26.79
N ILE A 93 -12.60 -1.72 27.20
CA ILE A 93 -11.66 -0.88 26.44
C ILE A 93 -10.80 -1.74 25.50
N SER A 94 -10.27 -2.87 25.99
CA SER A 94 -9.43 -3.77 25.21
C SER A 94 -10.21 -4.47 24.09
N PHE A 95 -11.45 -4.87 24.37
CA PHE A 95 -12.29 -5.62 23.42
C PHE A 95 -12.51 -4.87 22.10
N PRO A 96 -13.05 -3.62 22.07
CA PRO A 96 -13.25 -2.90 20.81
C PRO A 96 -11.93 -2.63 20.08
N LEU A 97 -10.82 -2.38 20.80
CA LEU A 97 -9.50 -2.21 20.18
C LEU A 97 -9.02 -3.49 19.48
N SER A 98 -9.22 -4.66 20.12
CA SER A 98 -8.91 -5.95 19.48
C SER A 98 -9.81 -6.22 18.28
N GLY A 99 -11.10 -5.85 18.37
CA GLY A 99 -12.07 -5.98 17.28
C GLY A 99 -11.71 -5.12 16.07
N ILE A 100 -11.32 -3.86 16.27
CA ILE A 100 -10.85 -2.98 15.18
C ILE A 100 -9.58 -3.55 14.55
N SER A 101 -8.64 -4.01 15.35
CA SER A 101 -7.40 -4.62 14.87
C SER A 101 -7.67 -5.84 13.98
N PHE A 102 -8.56 -6.73 14.43
CA PHE A 102 -9.01 -7.89 13.69
C PHE A 102 -9.73 -7.51 12.40
N PHE A 103 -10.64 -6.54 12.48
CA PHE A 103 -11.39 -6.06 11.31
C PHE A 103 -10.48 -5.45 10.24
N CYS A 104 -9.54 -4.58 10.61
CA CYS A 104 -8.58 -4.01 9.66
C CYS A 104 -7.68 -5.07 9.03
N THR A 105 -7.25 -6.08 9.81
CA THR A 105 -6.47 -7.22 9.30
C THR A 105 -7.28 -8.06 8.31
N GLY A 106 -8.55 -8.32 8.63
CA GLY A 106 -9.47 -9.05 7.74
C GLY A 106 -9.76 -8.30 6.45
N LEU A 107 -10.06 -7.00 6.52
CA LEU A 107 -10.23 -6.14 5.34
C LEU A 107 -8.97 -6.12 4.47
N TYR A 108 -7.79 -6.06 5.08
CA TYR A 108 -6.55 -6.15 4.33
C TYR A 108 -6.43 -7.48 3.58
N ALA A 109 -6.67 -8.61 4.25
CA ALA A 109 -6.55 -9.93 3.66
C ALA A 109 -7.56 -10.19 2.52
N VAL A 110 -8.80 -9.73 2.67
CA VAL A 110 -9.86 -9.98 1.68
C VAL A 110 -9.84 -8.96 0.53
N SER A 111 -9.64 -7.69 0.85
CA SER A 111 -9.82 -6.60 -0.12
C SER A 111 -8.50 -6.06 -0.68
N TRP A 112 -7.45 -5.97 0.14
CA TRP A 112 -6.21 -5.31 -0.29
C TRP A 112 -5.14 -6.28 -0.78
N GLN A 113 -5.08 -7.50 -0.24
CA GLN A 113 -4.04 -8.48 -0.59
C GLN A 113 -4.12 -8.92 -2.06
N SER A 114 -5.31 -8.91 -2.65
CA SER A 114 -5.55 -9.27 -4.05
C SER A 114 -5.27 -8.11 -5.02
N ASP A 115 -5.13 -6.88 -4.52
CA ASP A 115 -4.92 -5.69 -5.33
C ASP A 115 -3.44 -5.60 -5.79
N PRO A 116 -3.14 -5.46 -7.09
CA PRO A 116 -1.76 -5.34 -7.57
C PRO A 116 -0.99 -4.17 -6.96
N CYS A 117 -1.67 -3.07 -6.61
CA CYS A 117 -1.08 -1.89 -5.97
C CYS A 117 -0.55 -2.21 -4.57
N CYS A 118 -0.94 -3.31 -3.92
CA CYS A 118 -0.46 -3.66 -2.60
C CYS A 118 1.07 -3.86 -2.53
N LYS A 119 1.69 -4.19 -3.67
CA LYS A 119 3.13 -4.38 -3.82
C LYS A 119 3.89 -3.10 -4.12
N TYR A 120 3.20 -1.97 -4.19
CA TYR A 120 3.78 -0.68 -4.54
C TYR A 120 3.65 0.30 -3.38
N GLN A 121 4.58 1.25 -3.32
CA GLN A 121 4.54 2.38 -2.40
C GLN A 121 4.84 3.65 -3.19
N VAL A 122 4.22 4.74 -2.78
CA VAL A 122 4.50 6.06 -3.35
C VAL A 122 5.87 6.50 -2.85
N GLU A 123 6.77 6.80 -3.77
CA GLU A 123 8.08 7.38 -3.47
C GLU A 123 7.93 8.89 -3.33
N THR A 124 8.37 9.43 -2.19
CA THR A 124 8.31 10.87 -1.90
C THR A 124 9.70 11.45 -1.68
N ASP A 125 10.75 10.62 -1.56
CA ASP A 125 12.11 11.10 -1.34
C ASP A 125 12.69 11.64 -2.65
N PRO A 126 12.95 12.96 -2.75
CA PRO A 126 13.46 13.57 -3.97
C PRO A 126 14.81 12.98 -4.38
N ARG A 127 15.63 12.51 -3.43
CA ARG A 127 16.94 11.92 -3.73
C ARG A 127 16.85 10.56 -4.42
N ASN A 128 15.77 9.83 -4.22
CA ASN A 128 15.55 8.54 -4.90
C ASN A 128 14.87 8.74 -6.26
N ILE A 129 14.05 9.79 -6.37
CA ILE A 129 13.43 10.22 -7.63
C ILE A 129 14.50 10.77 -8.59
N GLU A 130 15.43 11.60 -8.10
CA GLU A 130 16.54 12.17 -8.89
C GLU A 130 17.53 11.13 -9.45
N LYS A 131 17.59 9.93 -8.87
CA LYS A 131 18.41 8.82 -9.38
C LYS A 131 17.78 8.11 -10.57
N MET A 132 16.51 8.37 -10.87
CA MET A 132 15.83 7.80 -12.02
C MET A 132 16.30 8.50 -13.30
N PRO A 133 16.34 7.79 -14.44
CA PRO A 133 16.76 8.38 -15.71
C PRO A 133 15.92 9.63 -15.99
N LEU A 134 16.60 10.78 -16.13
CA LEU A 134 16.01 12.11 -16.27
C LEU A 134 14.96 12.21 -17.40
N ALA A 135 15.07 11.37 -18.44
CA ALA A 135 14.09 11.27 -19.53
C ALA A 135 12.66 10.91 -19.06
N ALA A 136 12.50 10.36 -17.86
CA ALA A 136 11.21 10.00 -17.27
C ALA A 136 10.54 11.14 -16.47
N LEU A 137 11.27 12.21 -16.14
CA LEU A 137 10.82 13.27 -15.23
C LEU A 137 10.64 14.63 -15.94
N THR A 138 10.98 14.73 -17.22
CA THR A 138 11.04 16.01 -17.95
C THR A 138 9.70 16.49 -18.50
N SER A 139 8.65 15.66 -18.49
CA SER A 139 7.40 15.96 -19.23
C SER A 139 6.26 16.52 -18.36
N SER A 140 6.27 16.30 -17.04
CA SER A 140 5.17 16.75 -16.15
C SER A 140 5.68 17.46 -14.88
N SER A 141 4.88 18.41 -14.39
CA SER A 141 5.27 19.30 -13.28
C SER A 141 5.34 18.62 -11.90
N SER A 142 4.84 17.38 -11.76
CA SER A 142 4.87 16.60 -10.52
C SER A 142 4.37 15.15 -10.74
N PRO A 143 5.18 14.24 -11.31
CA PRO A 143 4.77 12.87 -11.53
C PRO A 143 4.66 12.10 -10.20
N VAL A 144 3.69 11.18 -10.12
CA VAL A 144 3.61 10.22 -9.00
C VAL A 144 4.45 9.01 -9.33
N VAL A 145 5.44 8.73 -8.48
CA VAL A 145 6.36 7.61 -8.67
C VAL A 145 5.99 6.48 -7.72
N LEU A 146 5.72 5.30 -8.28
CA LEU A 146 5.49 4.08 -7.54
C LEU A 146 6.75 3.22 -7.58
N VAL A 147 7.13 2.72 -6.40
CA VAL A 147 8.26 1.80 -6.24
C VAL A 147 7.74 0.50 -5.68
N ARG A 148 8.12 -0.59 -6.34
CA ARG A 148 7.77 -1.93 -5.89
C ARG A 148 8.51 -2.26 -4.59
N LYS A 149 7.77 -2.69 -3.58
CA LYS A 149 8.30 -2.99 -2.25
C LYS A 149 7.68 -4.25 -1.68
N ASP A 150 8.53 -5.08 -1.06
CA ASP A 150 8.07 -6.24 -0.31
C ASP A 150 7.29 -5.81 0.95
N ASP A 151 6.01 -6.19 1.00
CA ASP A 151 5.08 -5.93 2.09
C ASP A 151 5.06 -7.08 3.11
N THR A 152 5.77 -8.18 2.89
CA THR A 152 5.75 -9.39 3.74
C THR A 152 6.00 -9.07 5.20
N ARG A 153 6.99 -8.22 5.50
CA ARG A 153 7.29 -7.82 6.89
C ARG A 153 6.13 -7.07 7.55
N ARG A 154 5.45 -6.19 6.81
CA ARG A 154 4.29 -5.45 7.32
C ARG A 154 3.12 -6.38 7.53
N ILE A 155 2.93 -7.35 6.62
CA ILE A 155 1.89 -8.38 6.72
C ILE A 155 2.09 -9.23 7.98
N VAL A 156 3.29 -9.78 8.15
CA VAL A 156 3.64 -10.61 9.30
C VAL A 156 3.47 -9.83 10.60
N LEU A 157 3.93 -8.58 10.64
CA LEU A 157 3.87 -7.75 11.85
C LEU A 157 2.42 -7.50 12.29
N HIS A 158 1.57 -6.95 11.42
CA HIS A 158 0.20 -6.64 11.81
C HIS A 158 -0.58 -7.90 12.13
N THR A 159 -0.40 -8.98 11.35
CA THR A 159 -1.07 -10.26 11.59
C THR A 159 -0.68 -10.83 12.96
N ALA A 160 0.61 -10.86 13.29
CA ALA A 160 1.09 -11.35 14.58
C ALA A 160 0.53 -10.53 15.75
N ILE A 161 0.54 -9.19 15.65
CA ILE A 161 0.01 -8.30 16.69
C ILE A 161 -1.50 -8.51 16.86
N THR A 162 -2.25 -8.60 15.77
CA THR A 162 -3.69 -8.86 15.79
C THR A 162 -3.99 -10.20 16.45
N LEU A 163 -3.30 -11.28 16.07
CA LEU A 163 -3.49 -12.61 16.66
C LEU A 163 -3.20 -12.61 18.16
N LEU A 164 -2.11 -11.96 18.59
CA LEU A 164 -1.78 -11.81 20.00
C LEU A 164 -2.85 -11.01 20.75
N ALA A 165 -3.32 -9.90 20.20
CA ALA A 165 -4.36 -9.08 20.82
C ALA A 165 -5.67 -9.84 21.00
N VAL A 166 -6.11 -10.56 19.97
CA VAL A 166 -7.33 -11.39 20.00
C VAL A 166 -7.17 -12.54 21.00
N ALA A 167 -6.05 -13.27 20.98
CA ALA A 167 -5.80 -14.36 21.91
C ALA A 167 -5.78 -13.88 23.37
N PHE A 168 -5.13 -12.74 23.63
CA PHE A 168 -5.07 -12.16 24.97
C PHE A 168 -6.46 -11.71 25.44
N CYS A 169 -7.22 -11.03 24.56
CA CYS A 169 -8.58 -10.60 24.88
C CYS A 169 -9.49 -11.81 25.17
N ALA A 170 -9.46 -12.85 24.33
CA ALA A 170 -10.23 -14.08 24.51
C ALA A 170 -9.87 -14.80 25.83
N PHE A 171 -8.58 -14.90 26.14
CA PHE A 171 -8.13 -15.48 27.41
C PHE A 171 -8.66 -14.71 28.63
N ARG A 172 -8.67 -13.38 28.57
CA ARG A 172 -9.20 -12.52 29.65
C ARG A 172 -10.70 -12.73 29.82
N ILE A 173 -11.46 -12.75 28.72
CA ILE A 173 -12.90 -13.04 28.72
C ILE A 173 -13.17 -14.41 29.37
N TYR A 174 -12.46 -15.45 28.95
CA TYR A 174 -12.57 -16.79 29.52
C TYR A 174 -12.31 -16.81 31.03
N LYS A 175 -11.25 -16.12 31.48
CA LYS A 175 -10.94 -16.03 32.92
C LYS A 175 -12.03 -15.29 33.70
N SER A 176 -12.59 -14.22 33.15
CA SER A 176 -13.71 -13.50 33.77
C SER A 176 -14.94 -14.38 33.96
N PHE A 177 -15.31 -15.19 32.96
CA PHE A 177 -16.42 -16.14 33.08
C PHE A 177 -16.16 -17.26 34.08
N LYS A 178 -14.90 -17.70 34.23
CA LYS A 178 -14.55 -18.75 35.19
C LYS A 178 -14.50 -18.26 36.65
N THR A 179 -14.34 -16.95 36.86
CA THR A 179 -14.21 -16.34 38.20
C THR A 179 -15.54 -15.76 38.71
N ALA A 180 -16.55 -15.62 37.83
CA ALA A 180 -17.92 -15.24 38.15
C ALA A 180 -18.75 -16.47 38.54
#